data_AF-A0A5E4HQP6-F1
#
_entry.id   AF-A0A5E4HQP6-F1
#
_cell.length_a   1.000
_cell.length_b   1.000
_cell.length_c   1.000
_cell.angle_alpha   90.00
_cell.angle_beta   90.00
_cell.angle_gamma   90.00
#
_symmetry.space_group_name_H-M   'P 1'
#
loop_
_entity.id
_entity.type
_entity.pdbx_description
1 polymer ?
#
loop_
_entity_poly.entity_id
_entity_poly.type
_entity_poly.pdbx_seq_one_letter_code
_entity_poly.pdbx_strand_id
1 'polypeptide(L)'
;MSDEIDDKSLIIWLKNNYKYIEFIKYEPENKRNDRFKILKRSITNLKPAKPLFEQKEILKIIWKELVATAVIFLKSKDEREFFHDDGDYGIDDLHVFFQKFCEFEKLLYGSGDHYRDHVSHVFKVFLLGEKLVKEKLGGFSLIDVMDNKLRQDGDSKLITDDEKEAMWCIASLTHDLGYPTEHVNKIHNSLRDMLNVFNIQDVSYILSHQSQLFNDSIIKLISSDLKLIDEDKTDEKKRQYITHTQAKFYFKYSRSIEKWDHGVESCIILVKSLVYFLETDYGIDERKPLDIDEARQFLIRQRILRAIASHNCDFIYHLKLDLSFLLKIIDEMQEWGRPKLNDLFIKPPKVIFSIDEFKIDESKKSKIEYSIRFSLEDVNPSEEDKKELHKNIKEFFKKNVKKYIMILRSAVGGIERADDKLVLTVNVIDEIETELKYTFIHNTPQNIILIINNKKIALKDLESY
;
A
#
# COMPACT_ATOMS: atom_id res chain seq x y z
N MET A 1 -25.53 -1.14 9.23
CA MET A 1 -25.29 -2.58 8.97
C MET A 1 -23.83 -2.69 8.60
N SER A 2 -23.04 -3.43 9.38
CA SER A 2 -21.61 -3.60 9.16
C SER A 2 -21.42 -4.57 7.99
N ASP A 3 -20.72 -4.14 6.93
CA ASP A 3 -20.47 -5.00 5.77
C ASP A 3 -19.31 -5.95 6.11
N GLU A 4 -19.62 -7.24 6.31
CA GLU A 4 -18.59 -8.27 6.47
C GLU A 4 -17.82 -8.47 5.15
N ILE A 5 -16.49 -8.54 5.22
CA ILE A 5 -15.63 -8.71 4.04
C ILE A 5 -14.80 -9.98 4.15
N ASP A 6 -15.04 -10.90 3.23
CA ASP A 6 -14.27 -12.12 3.02
C ASP A 6 -13.79 -12.26 1.55
N ASP A 7 -12.94 -13.25 1.28
CA ASP A 7 -12.43 -13.53 -0.08
C ASP A 7 -13.57 -13.72 -1.10
N LYS A 8 -14.67 -14.36 -0.68
CA LYS A 8 -15.84 -14.60 -1.53
C LYS A 8 -16.50 -13.29 -1.96
N SER A 9 -16.71 -12.37 -1.03
CA SER A 9 -17.29 -11.06 -1.26
C SER A 9 -16.41 -10.23 -2.21
N LEU A 10 -15.08 -10.29 -2.05
CA LEU A 10 -14.13 -9.59 -2.91
C LEU A 10 -14.12 -10.15 -4.34
N ILE A 11 -14.15 -11.49 -4.50
CA ILE A 11 -14.23 -12.12 -5.82
C ILE A 11 -15.55 -11.78 -6.53
N ILE A 12 -16.68 -11.83 -5.81
CA ILE A 12 -17.99 -11.47 -6.36
C ILE A 12 -18.00 -10.01 -6.78
N TRP A 13 -17.46 -9.12 -5.94
CA TRP A 13 -17.34 -7.71 -6.24
C TRP A 13 -16.52 -7.48 -7.51
N LEU A 14 -15.34 -8.10 -7.62
CA LEU A 14 -14.50 -7.98 -8.81
C LEU A 14 -15.24 -8.42 -10.07
N LYS A 15 -15.91 -9.58 -10.04
CA LYS A 15 -16.65 -10.10 -11.20
C LYS A 15 -17.77 -9.19 -11.67
N ASN A 16 -18.42 -8.49 -10.73
CA ASN A 16 -19.51 -7.58 -11.05
C ASN A 16 -19.00 -6.21 -11.53
N ASN A 17 -17.83 -5.77 -11.03
CA ASN A 17 -17.38 -4.40 -11.19
C ASN A 17 -16.19 -4.18 -12.15
N TYR A 18 -15.43 -5.22 -12.53
CA TYR A 18 -14.25 -5.03 -13.40
C TYR A 18 -14.59 -4.38 -14.76
N LYS A 19 -15.84 -4.53 -15.23
CA LYS A 19 -16.34 -3.89 -16.46
C LYS A 19 -16.74 -2.44 -16.28
N TYR A 20 -16.63 -1.84 -15.09
CA TYR A 20 -16.88 -0.42 -14.87
C TYR A 20 -15.59 0.35 -14.62
N ILE A 21 -14.48 -0.35 -14.42
CA ILE A 21 -13.14 0.22 -14.29
C ILE A 21 -12.66 0.71 -15.66
N GLU A 22 -12.38 1.99 -15.80
CA GLU A 22 -12.06 2.60 -17.11
C GLU A 22 -10.75 2.10 -17.68
N PHE A 23 -9.67 2.09 -16.87
CA PHE A 23 -8.37 1.64 -17.36
C PHE A 23 -8.42 0.19 -17.84
N ILE A 24 -9.23 -0.68 -17.23
CA ILE A 24 -9.40 -2.08 -17.66
C ILE A 24 -10.01 -2.19 -19.07
N LYS A 25 -10.89 -1.26 -19.46
CA LYS A 25 -11.52 -1.25 -20.79
C LYS A 25 -10.63 -0.66 -21.87
N TYR A 26 -9.56 0.02 -21.49
CA TYR A 26 -8.73 0.74 -22.42
C TYR A 26 -8.08 -0.24 -23.40
N GLU A 27 -8.37 -0.07 -24.69
CA GLU A 27 -7.72 -0.80 -25.77
C GLU A 27 -6.87 0.18 -26.58
N PRO A 28 -5.53 0.02 -26.62
CA PRO A 28 -4.68 0.85 -27.46
C PRO A 28 -4.93 0.55 -28.95
N GLU A 29 -4.72 1.55 -29.81
CA GLU A 29 -4.94 1.43 -31.26
C GLU A 29 -4.09 0.33 -31.90
N ASN A 30 -2.84 0.18 -31.44
CA ASN A 30 -1.90 -0.84 -31.92
C ASN A 30 -1.74 -1.98 -30.90
N LYS A 31 -2.69 -2.91 -30.87
CA LYS A 31 -2.65 -4.10 -29.99
C LYS A 31 -1.90 -5.29 -30.60
N ARG A 32 -0.79 -5.69 -29.99
CA ARG A 32 -0.16 -7.02 -30.12
C ARG A 32 -0.91 -8.07 -29.30
N ASN A 33 -1.48 -7.72 -28.13
CA ASN A 33 -2.18 -8.63 -27.22
C ASN A 33 -3.58 -8.16 -26.82
N ASP A 34 -4.57 -9.06 -26.85
CA ASP A 34 -5.94 -8.80 -26.36
C ASP A 34 -6.03 -8.98 -24.84
N ARG A 35 -5.47 -8.01 -24.11
CA ARG A 35 -5.35 -8.02 -22.65
C ARG A 35 -6.72 -8.05 -21.97
N PHE A 36 -7.69 -7.29 -22.48
CA PHE A 36 -9.05 -7.27 -21.94
C PHE A 36 -9.71 -8.65 -22.00
N LYS A 37 -9.57 -9.37 -23.12
CA LYS A 37 -10.10 -10.74 -23.23
C LYS A 37 -9.38 -11.73 -22.32
N ILE A 38 -8.06 -11.62 -22.17
CA ILE A 38 -7.28 -12.46 -21.24
C ILE A 38 -7.76 -12.20 -19.80
N LEU A 39 -7.84 -10.93 -19.40
CA LEU A 39 -8.28 -10.53 -18.07
C LEU A 39 -9.72 -10.98 -17.80
N LYS A 40 -10.65 -10.75 -18.74
CA LYS A 40 -12.04 -11.21 -18.67
C LYS A 40 -12.14 -12.73 -18.47
N ARG A 41 -11.35 -13.50 -19.23
CA ARG A 41 -11.31 -14.97 -19.10
C ARG A 41 -10.81 -15.38 -17.71
N SER A 42 -9.70 -14.78 -17.26
CA SER A 42 -9.10 -15.09 -15.96
C SER A 42 -10.01 -14.72 -14.78
N ILE A 43 -10.63 -13.53 -14.79
CA ILE A 43 -11.60 -13.11 -13.77
C ILE A 43 -12.82 -14.03 -13.76
N THR A 44 -13.32 -14.43 -14.93
CA THR A 44 -14.48 -15.36 -15.02
C THR A 44 -14.15 -16.72 -14.40
N ASN A 45 -12.92 -17.20 -14.58
CA ASN A 45 -12.43 -18.47 -14.06
C ASN A 45 -12.22 -18.51 -12.54
N LEU A 46 -12.16 -17.36 -11.86
CA LEU A 46 -12.09 -17.31 -10.40
C LEU A 46 -13.33 -17.96 -9.78
N LYS A 47 -13.14 -18.82 -8.79
CA LYS A 47 -14.22 -19.51 -8.08
C LYS A 47 -14.46 -18.83 -6.74
N PRO A 48 -15.63 -18.19 -6.49
CA PRO A 48 -15.92 -17.54 -5.21
C PRO A 48 -15.97 -18.51 -4.02
N ALA A 49 -16.22 -19.79 -4.27
CA ALA A 49 -16.25 -20.83 -3.24
C ALA A 49 -14.85 -21.29 -2.80
N LYS A 50 -13.78 -20.87 -3.48
CA LYS A 50 -12.40 -21.18 -3.12
C LYS A 50 -11.70 -19.91 -2.64
N PRO A 51 -10.85 -20.01 -1.60
CA PRO A 51 -10.05 -18.87 -1.15
C PRO A 51 -9.06 -18.43 -2.24
N LEU A 52 -8.58 -17.19 -2.15
CA LEU A 52 -7.69 -16.62 -3.18
C LEU A 52 -6.34 -17.35 -3.24
N PHE A 53 -5.80 -17.78 -2.10
CA PHE A 53 -4.50 -18.47 -2.03
C PHE A 53 -4.50 -19.84 -2.75
N GLU A 54 -5.66 -20.47 -2.98
CA GLU A 54 -5.78 -21.71 -3.77
C GLU A 54 -5.75 -21.47 -5.29
N GLN A 55 -5.87 -20.21 -5.71
CA GLN A 55 -6.07 -19.84 -7.12
C GLN A 55 -4.89 -19.03 -7.67
N LYS A 56 -3.69 -19.18 -7.09
CA LYS A 56 -2.49 -18.37 -7.37
C LYS A 56 -2.14 -18.27 -8.86
N GLU A 57 -2.27 -19.37 -9.61
CA GLU A 57 -1.92 -19.37 -11.04
C GLU A 57 -2.84 -18.46 -11.87
N ILE A 58 -4.12 -18.37 -11.51
CA ILE A 58 -5.05 -17.43 -12.15
C ILE A 58 -4.70 -15.99 -11.71
N LEU A 59 -4.39 -15.81 -10.43
CA LEU A 59 -4.02 -14.51 -9.87
C LEU A 59 -2.75 -13.94 -10.52
N LYS A 60 -1.72 -14.74 -10.77
CA LYS A 60 -0.51 -14.30 -11.49
C LYS A 60 -0.81 -13.71 -12.87
N ILE A 61 -1.75 -14.32 -13.60
CA ILE A 61 -2.18 -13.82 -14.92
C ILE A 61 -2.95 -12.51 -14.76
N ILE A 62 -3.91 -12.46 -13.84
CA ILE A 62 -4.68 -11.24 -13.56
C ILE A 62 -3.74 -10.10 -13.17
N TRP A 63 -2.72 -10.38 -12.36
CA TRP A 63 -1.77 -9.40 -11.84
C TRP A 63 -1.01 -8.74 -12.98
N LYS A 64 -0.45 -9.58 -13.87
CA LYS A 64 0.29 -9.13 -15.04
C LYS A 64 -0.57 -8.19 -15.89
N GLU A 65 -1.77 -8.62 -16.23
CA GLU A 65 -2.63 -7.87 -17.13
C GLU A 65 -3.17 -6.58 -16.48
N LEU A 66 -3.49 -6.59 -15.18
CA LEU A 66 -3.94 -5.38 -14.48
C LEU A 66 -2.84 -4.31 -14.42
N VAL A 67 -1.62 -4.69 -14.01
CA VAL A 67 -0.49 -3.76 -13.94
C VAL A 67 -0.15 -3.24 -15.34
N ALA A 68 -0.13 -4.11 -16.36
CA ALA A 68 0.13 -3.70 -17.74
C ALA A 68 -0.90 -2.69 -18.23
N THR A 69 -2.18 -2.98 -18.03
CA THR A 69 -3.27 -2.14 -18.53
C THR A 69 -3.29 -0.79 -17.80
N ALA A 70 -3.00 -0.77 -16.49
CA ALA A 70 -2.88 0.48 -15.74
C ALA A 70 -1.71 1.35 -16.24
N VAL A 71 -0.54 0.77 -16.51
CA VAL A 71 0.62 1.49 -17.07
C VAL A 71 0.31 2.04 -18.46
N ILE A 72 -0.26 1.21 -19.34
CA ILE A 72 -0.62 1.61 -20.72
C ILE A 72 -1.66 2.74 -20.68
N PHE A 73 -2.65 2.66 -19.79
CA PHE A 73 -3.66 3.71 -19.62
C PHE A 73 -3.05 5.03 -19.12
N LEU A 74 -2.16 5.00 -18.13
CA LEU A 74 -1.51 6.23 -17.65
C LEU A 74 -0.62 6.87 -18.73
N LYS A 75 0.06 6.05 -19.54
CA LYS A 75 0.81 6.51 -20.72
C LYS A 75 -0.10 7.13 -21.78
N SER A 76 -1.28 6.54 -22.03
CA SER A 76 -2.20 7.07 -23.03
C SER A 76 -2.87 8.40 -22.67
N LYS A 77 -2.82 8.77 -21.39
CA LYS A 77 -3.26 10.10 -20.92
C LYS A 77 -2.16 11.15 -21.04
N ASP A 78 -0.95 10.79 -21.45
CA ASP A 78 0.11 11.76 -21.76
C ASP A 78 -0.03 12.27 -23.19
N GLU A 79 -0.46 13.53 -23.36
CA GLU A 79 -0.63 14.17 -24.68
C GLU A 79 0.67 14.24 -25.50
N ARG A 80 1.83 14.09 -24.84
CA ARG A 80 3.15 14.09 -25.50
C ARG A 80 3.45 12.75 -26.19
N GLU A 81 2.81 11.67 -25.76
CA GLU A 81 2.99 10.34 -26.33
C GLU A 81 2.05 10.13 -27.52
N PHE A 82 2.45 10.56 -28.71
CA PHE A 82 1.57 10.49 -29.89
C PHE A 82 1.38 9.07 -30.45
N PHE A 83 2.26 8.13 -30.09
CA PHE A 83 2.23 6.75 -30.58
C PHE A 83 2.02 5.79 -29.42
N HIS A 84 0.76 5.44 -29.16
CA HIS A 84 0.40 4.45 -28.15
C HIS A 84 0.56 3.04 -28.73
N ASP A 85 1.67 2.37 -28.43
CA ASP A 85 1.80 0.93 -28.65
C ASP A 85 1.47 0.16 -27.37
N ASP A 86 1.15 -1.13 -27.49
CA ASP A 86 0.98 -2.02 -26.34
C ASP A 86 2.31 -2.67 -25.92
N GLY A 87 3.41 -1.90 -26.05
CA GLY A 87 4.77 -2.32 -25.77
C GLY A 87 4.88 -3.05 -24.44
N ASP A 88 5.87 -3.92 -24.34
CA ASP A 88 6.10 -4.71 -23.13
C ASP A 88 6.46 -3.81 -21.94
N TYR A 89 7.05 -2.61 -22.17
CA TYR A 89 7.38 -1.61 -21.13
C TYR A 89 8.07 -2.18 -19.87
N GLY A 90 8.68 -3.37 -19.98
CA GLY A 90 9.30 -4.11 -18.88
C GLY A 90 8.33 -4.93 -17.99
N ILE A 91 7.07 -5.08 -18.40
CA ILE A 91 6.04 -5.83 -17.70
C ILE A 91 6.36 -7.33 -17.70
N ASP A 92 6.84 -7.89 -18.81
CA ASP A 92 7.21 -9.30 -18.87
C ASP A 92 8.39 -9.60 -17.95
N ASP A 93 9.41 -8.74 -17.92
CA ASP A 93 10.54 -8.86 -16.99
C ASP A 93 10.07 -8.77 -15.53
N LEU A 94 9.20 -7.82 -15.22
CA LEU A 94 8.59 -7.70 -13.89
C LEU A 94 7.74 -8.94 -13.55
N HIS A 95 7.04 -9.51 -14.52
CA HIS A 95 6.26 -10.73 -14.34
C HIS A 95 7.16 -11.95 -14.10
N VAL A 96 8.28 -12.07 -14.82
CA VAL A 96 9.29 -13.12 -14.59
C VAL A 96 9.87 -12.99 -13.18
N PHE A 97 10.17 -11.77 -12.73
CA PHE A 97 10.58 -11.52 -11.35
C PHE A 97 9.49 -11.95 -10.36
N PHE A 98 8.23 -11.56 -10.59
CA PHE A 98 7.10 -11.92 -9.72
C PHE A 98 6.88 -13.45 -9.66
N GLN A 99 7.04 -14.16 -10.77
CA GLN A 99 6.99 -15.63 -10.80
C GLN A 99 8.09 -16.26 -9.96
N LYS A 100 9.34 -15.80 -10.12
CA LYS A 100 10.49 -16.26 -9.32
C LYS A 100 10.29 -15.94 -7.84
N PHE A 101 9.69 -14.79 -7.52
CA PHE A 101 9.30 -14.45 -6.16
C PHE A 101 8.30 -15.48 -5.59
N CYS A 102 7.22 -15.80 -6.31
CA CYS A 102 6.24 -16.79 -5.87
C CYS A 102 6.86 -18.18 -5.65
N GLU A 103 7.90 -18.53 -6.41
CA GLU A 103 8.65 -19.78 -6.22
C GLU A 103 9.57 -19.71 -4.99
N PHE A 104 10.27 -18.59 -4.81
CA PHE A 104 11.17 -18.34 -3.69
C PHE A 104 10.44 -18.23 -2.35
N GLU A 105 9.21 -17.72 -2.34
CA GLU A 105 8.33 -17.70 -1.17
C GLU A 105 8.20 -19.09 -0.52
N LYS A 106 8.28 -20.15 -1.33
CA LYS A 106 8.27 -21.53 -0.82
C LYS A 106 9.47 -21.91 0.03
N LEU A 107 10.61 -21.26 -0.18
CA LEU A 107 11.81 -21.46 0.62
C LEU A 107 11.78 -20.63 1.90
N LEU A 108 11.09 -19.49 1.87
CA LEU A 108 10.89 -18.62 3.03
C LEU A 108 9.99 -19.26 4.11
N TYR A 109 9.23 -20.31 3.75
CA TYR A 109 8.35 -21.08 4.65
C TYR A 109 9.03 -21.55 5.95
N GLY A 110 10.34 -21.81 5.94
CA GLY A 110 11.08 -22.27 7.13
C GLY A 110 11.73 -21.16 7.96
N SER A 111 11.58 -19.89 7.57
CA SER A 111 12.43 -18.79 8.09
C SER A 111 11.70 -17.68 8.86
N GLY A 112 10.36 -17.69 8.91
CA GLY A 112 9.59 -16.63 9.56
C GLY A 112 8.40 -17.13 10.37
N ASP A 113 8.05 -16.39 11.44
CA ASP A 113 7.00 -16.76 12.39
C ASP A 113 5.56 -16.61 11.85
N HIS A 114 5.37 -15.94 10.70
CA HIS A 114 4.07 -15.62 10.12
C HIS A 114 4.00 -16.06 8.65
N TYR A 115 3.03 -16.89 8.28
CA TYR A 115 2.81 -17.32 6.89
C TYR A 115 1.84 -16.36 6.19
N ARG A 116 2.31 -15.74 5.10
CA ARG A 116 1.52 -14.90 4.19
C ARG A 116 1.74 -15.43 2.79
N ASP A 117 0.66 -15.74 2.08
CA ASP A 117 0.72 -15.87 0.62
C ASP A 117 0.69 -14.45 0.04
N HIS A 118 1.86 -13.94 -0.32
CA HIS A 118 2.04 -12.55 -0.76
C HIS A 118 1.27 -12.27 -2.04
N VAL A 119 1.08 -13.28 -2.90
CA VAL A 119 0.26 -13.17 -4.10
C VAL A 119 -1.18 -12.82 -3.74
N SER A 120 -1.89 -13.66 -2.97
CA SER A 120 -3.27 -13.38 -2.58
C SER A 120 -3.38 -12.15 -1.70
N HIS A 121 -2.37 -11.85 -0.89
CA HIS A 121 -2.33 -10.64 -0.08
C HIS A 121 -2.45 -9.37 -0.93
N VAL A 122 -1.55 -9.17 -1.91
CA VAL A 122 -1.56 -7.92 -2.71
C VAL A 122 -2.87 -7.76 -3.47
N PHE A 123 -3.48 -8.89 -3.87
CA PHE A 123 -4.82 -8.90 -4.45
C PHE A 123 -5.92 -8.51 -3.48
N LYS A 124 -5.89 -9.00 -2.23
CA LYS A 124 -6.85 -8.61 -1.21
C LYS A 124 -6.76 -7.12 -0.91
N VAL A 125 -5.55 -6.57 -0.82
CA VAL A 125 -5.33 -5.12 -0.64
C VAL A 125 -5.91 -4.34 -1.80
N PHE A 126 -5.58 -4.70 -3.04
CA PHE A 126 -6.13 -4.05 -4.22
C PHE A 126 -7.66 -4.05 -4.23
N LEU A 127 -8.29 -5.23 -4.09
CA LEU A 127 -9.74 -5.40 -4.15
C LEU A 127 -10.47 -4.73 -3.00
N LEU A 128 -9.90 -4.75 -1.80
CA LEU A 128 -10.47 -4.10 -0.63
C LEU A 128 -10.46 -2.57 -0.81
N GLY A 129 -9.35 -1.99 -1.24
CA GLY A 129 -9.27 -0.56 -1.50
C GLY A 129 -10.21 -0.12 -2.62
N GLU A 130 -10.25 -0.86 -3.72
CA GLU A 130 -11.18 -0.64 -4.83
C GLU A 130 -12.64 -0.66 -4.38
N LYS A 131 -13.06 -1.71 -3.67
CA LYS A 131 -14.42 -1.83 -3.15
C LYS A 131 -14.78 -0.66 -2.25
N LEU A 132 -13.89 -0.27 -1.33
CA LEU A 132 -14.19 0.78 -0.36
C LEU A 132 -14.26 2.16 -0.97
N VAL A 133 -13.31 2.49 -1.83
CA VAL A 133 -13.29 3.79 -2.48
C VAL A 133 -14.52 3.93 -3.39
N LYS A 134 -14.88 2.91 -4.17
CA LYS A 134 -16.07 3.00 -5.04
C LYS A 134 -17.39 2.99 -4.28
N GLU A 135 -17.58 2.08 -3.32
CA GLU A 135 -18.87 1.94 -2.63
C GLU A 135 -19.10 3.00 -1.55
N LYS A 136 -18.04 3.50 -0.89
CA LYS A 136 -18.17 4.40 0.25
C LYS A 136 -17.76 5.84 -0.05
N LEU A 137 -16.86 6.07 -1.00
CA LEU A 137 -16.44 7.43 -1.41
C LEU A 137 -16.99 7.86 -2.77
N GLY A 138 -17.61 6.95 -3.53
CA GLY A 138 -18.15 7.24 -4.86
C GLY A 138 -17.09 7.38 -5.95
N GLY A 139 -15.84 6.99 -5.69
CA GLY A 139 -14.70 7.12 -6.62
C GLY A 139 -13.42 7.60 -5.93
N PHE A 140 -12.33 7.65 -6.69
CA PHE A 140 -11.00 8.12 -6.26
C PHE A 140 -10.84 9.65 -6.32
N SER A 141 -11.84 10.40 -6.79
CA SER A 141 -11.80 11.86 -6.92
C SER A 141 -11.41 12.59 -5.61
N LEU A 142 -11.87 12.07 -4.48
CA LEU A 142 -11.62 12.60 -3.13
C LEU A 142 -10.24 12.23 -2.58
N ILE A 143 -9.52 11.27 -3.20
CA ILE A 143 -8.18 10.87 -2.79
C ILE A 143 -7.17 11.92 -3.21
N ASP A 144 -6.39 12.40 -2.24
CA ASP A 144 -5.43 13.46 -2.47
C ASP A 144 -4.11 12.91 -3.03
N VAL A 145 -3.76 13.35 -4.24
CA VAL A 145 -2.49 13.04 -4.91
C VAL A 145 -1.59 14.29 -5.05
N MET A 146 -1.95 15.37 -4.35
CA MET A 146 -1.30 16.68 -4.38
C MET A 146 -1.27 17.34 -5.77
N ASP A 147 -2.26 17.00 -6.61
CA ASP A 147 -2.56 17.60 -7.91
C ASP A 147 -3.03 19.06 -7.81
N ASN A 148 -3.47 19.48 -6.63
CA ASN A 148 -3.83 20.88 -6.34
C ASN A 148 -2.70 21.87 -6.64
N LYS A 149 -1.43 21.42 -6.65
CA LYS A 149 -0.28 22.23 -7.05
C LYS A 149 -0.23 22.55 -8.55
N LEU A 150 -0.95 21.78 -9.36
CA LEU A 150 -1.06 21.94 -10.80
C LEU A 150 -2.23 22.86 -11.20
N ARG A 151 -3.07 23.30 -10.24
CA ARG A 151 -4.30 24.04 -10.51
C ARG A 151 -4.04 25.32 -11.30
N GLN A 152 -4.58 25.36 -12.51
CA GLN A 152 -4.83 26.57 -13.28
C GLN A 152 -6.31 26.97 -13.12
N ASP A 153 -6.67 28.21 -13.49
CA ASP A 153 -8.08 28.59 -13.60
C ASP A 153 -8.69 27.79 -14.76
N GLY A 154 -9.43 26.73 -14.41
CA GLY A 154 -9.94 25.71 -15.34
C GLY A 154 -9.39 24.32 -15.02
N ASP A 155 -10.24 23.42 -14.50
CA ASP A 155 -9.91 22.07 -13.99
C ASP A 155 -9.28 21.09 -14.99
N SER A 156 -8.94 21.49 -16.23
CA SER A 156 -8.64 20.56 -17.32
C SER A 156 -7.31 19.79 -17.20
N LYS A 157 -6.40 20.19 -16.31
CA LYS A 157 -5.08 19.54 -16.14
C LYS A 157 -4.89 18.80 -14.81
N LEU A 158 -5.95 18.65 -14.02
CA LEU A 158 -5.92 17.80 -12.82
C LEU A 158 -5.81 16.32 -13.19
N ILE A 159 -5.30 15.52 -12.26
CA ILE A 159 -5.25 14.05 -12.42
C ILE A 159 -6.70 13.55 -12.27
N THR A 160 -7.19 12.81 -13.26
CA THR A 160 -8.58 12.36 -13.31
C THR A 160 -8.84 11.25 -12.29
N ASP A 161 -10.11 10.98 -12.03
CA ASP A 161 -10.54 9.89 -11.16
C ASP A 161 -9.98 8.53 -11.62
N ASP A 162 -10.07 8.25 -12.92
CA ASP A 162 -9.62 7.01 -13.53
C ASP A 162 -8.10 6.84 -13.48
N GLU A 163 -7.35 7.93 -13.58
CA GLU A 163 -5.90 7.90 -13.41
C GLU A 163 -5.52 7.61 -11.95
N LYS A 164 -6.24 8.17 -10.98
CA LYS A 164 -6.03 7.83 -9.55
C LYS A 164 -6.37 6.36 -9.27
N GLU A 165 -7.39 5.82 -9.92
CA GLU A 165 -7.72 4.39 -9.88
C GLU A 165 -6.59 3.53 -10.48
N ALA A 166 -6.03 3.91 -11.63
CA ALA A 166 -4.88 3.23 -12.23
C ALA A 166 -3.60 3.34 -11.35
N MET A 167 -3.38 4.50 -10.71
CA MET A 167 -2.30 4.68 -9.73
C MET A 167 -2.47 3.75 -8.52
N TRP A 168 -3.69 3.58 -8.01
CA TRP A 168 -4.01 2.64 -6.94
C TRP A 168 -3.75 1.20 -7.35
N CYS A 169 -4.15 0.80 -8.56
CA CYS A 169 -3.89 -0.53 -9.11
C CYS A 169 -2.40 -0.86 -9.07
N ILE A 170 -1.54 0.02 -9.59
CA ILE A 170 -0.08 -0.18 -9.56
C ILE A 170 0.40 -0.21 -8.11
N ALA A 171 0.10 0.82 -7.31
CA ALA A 171 0.60 0.93 -5.94
C ALA A 171 0.25 -0.29 -5.07
N SER A 172 -1.00 -0.73 -5.09
CA SER A 172 -1.49 -1.84 -4.26
C SER A 172 -0.99 -3.21 -4.74
N LEU A 173 -0.90 -3.46 -6.04
CA LEU A 173 -0.45 -4.76 -6.55
C LEU A 173 1.07 -4.95 -6.47
N THR A 174 1.84 -3.87 -6.35
CA THR A 174 3.31 -3.92 -6.38
C THR A 174 4.00 -3.49 -5.09
N HIS A 175 3.26 -3.14 -4.03
CA HIS A 175 3.87 -2.59 -2.80
C HIS A 175 4.82 -3.55 -2.06
N ASP A 176 4.62 -4.85 -2.25
CA ASP A 176 5.28 -5.93 -1.52
C ASP A 176 6.38 -6.65 -2.33
N LEU A 177 6.73 -6.16 -3.53
CA LEU A 177 7.73 -6.82 -4.39
C LEU A 177 9.12 -6.95 -3.75
N GLY A 178 9.46 -6.06 -2.82
CA GLY A 178 10.71 -6.03 -2.07
C GLY A 178 10.75 -7.00 -0.88
N TYR A 179 9.64 -7.63 -0.51
CA TYR A 179 9.57 -8.51 0.67
C TYR A 179 10.62 -9.64 0.68
N PRO A 180 10.92 -10.31 -0.44
CA PRO A 180 11.99 -11.31 -0.50
C PRO A 180 13.35 -10.78 -0.10
N THR A 181 13.68 -9.57 -0.53
CA THR A 181 14.99 -8.97 -0.27
C THR A 181 15.16 -8.65 1.20
N GLU A 182 14.10 -8.15 1.86
CA GLU A 182 14.05 -7.96 3.31
C GLU A 182 14.26 -9.28 4.05
N HIS A 183 13.58 -10.35 3.62
CA HIS A 183 13.69 -11.67 4.25
C HIS A 183 15.05 -12.34 4.03
N VAL A 184 15.62 -12.22 2.83
CA VAL A 184 16.98 -12.70 2.55
C VAL A 184 17.98 -11.99 3.44
N ASN A 185 17.84 -10.67 3.65
CA ASN A 185 18.71 -9.94 4.56
C ASN A 185 18.56 -10.39 6.02
N LYS A 186 17.34 -10.71 6.47
CA LYS A 186 17.10 -11.31 7.81
C LYS A 186 17.80 -12.66 7.96
N ILE A 187 17.64 -13.56 6.98
CA ILE A 187 18.31 -14.87 6.96
C ILE A 187 19.83 -14.70 6.96
N HIS A 188 20.34 -13.75 6.17
CA HIS A 188 21.76 -13.41 6.12
C HIS A 188 22.28 -12.95 7.48
N ASN A 189 21.56 -12.07 8.18
CA ASN A 189 21.93 -11.61 9.52
C ASN A 189 21.93 -12.77 10.53
N SER A 190 20.90 -13.62 10.52
CA SER A 190 20.86 -14.80 11.40
C SER A 190 22.01 -15.78 11.13
N LEU A 191 22.37 -15.98 9.86
CA LEU A 191 23.51 -16.79 9.46
C LEU A 191 24.83 -16.15 9.90
N ARG A 192 24.97 -14.83 9.77
CA ARG A 192 26.12 -14.08 10.26
C ARG A 192 26.26 -14.21 11.79
N ASP A 193 25.17 -14.07 12.54
CA ASP A 193 25.17 -14.19 13.99
C ASP A 193 25.58 -15.60 14.45
N MET A 194 25.13 -16.64 13.74
CA MET A 194 25.56 -18.02 13.98
C MET A 194 27.05 -18.21 13.70
N LEU A 195 27.53 -17.72 12.55
CA LEU A 195 28.92 -17.87 12.11
C LEU A 195 29.92 -17.02 12.91
N ASN A 196 29.45 -15.89 13.46
CA ASN A 196 30.21 -15.06 14.40
C ASN A 196 30.64 -15.86 15.65
N VAL A 197 29.87 -16.88 16.07
CA VAL A 197 30.27 -17.79 17.17
C VAL A 197 31.59 -18.50 16.84
N PHE A 198 31.87 -18.74 15.56
CA PHE A 198 33.08 -19.37 15.06
C PHE A 198 34.11 -18.36 14.53
N ASN A 199 33.94 -17.06 14.79
CA ASN A 199 34.76 -15.97 14.25
C ASN A 199 34.83 -15.93 12.70
N ILE A 200 33.83 -16.46 12.01
CA ILE A 200 33.73 -16.36 10.55
C ILE A 200 32.99 -15.06 10.22
N GLN A 201 33.72 -14.06 9.70
CA GLN A 201 33.19 -12.71 9.43
C GLN A 201 32.72 -12.51 7.98
N ASP A 202 33.21 -13.31 7.04
CA ASP A 202 33.04 -13.10 5.60
C ASP A 202 31.87 -13.87 5.01
N VAL A 203 30.65 -13.51 5.43
CA VAL A 203 29.48 -13.71 4.58
C VAL A 203 28.95 -12.33 4.30
N SER A 204 29.21 -11.82 3.09
CA SER A 204 28.71 -10.50 2.69
C SER A 204 27.91 -10.58 1.40
N TYR A 205 26.72 -9.99 1.43
CA TYR A 205 25.93 -9.68 0.25
C TYR A 205 26.14 -8.19 -0.04
N ILE A 206 27.16 -7.85 -0.82
CA ILE A 206 27.45 -6.44 -1.14
C ILE A 206 26.83 -6.08 -2.50
N LEU A 207 25.91 -5.11 -2.49
CA LEU A 207 25.41 -4.49 -3.72
C LEU A 207 26.56 -3.76 -4.44
N SER A 208 26.61 -3.84 -5.77
CA SER A 208 27.62 -3.13 -6.56
C SER A 208 27.54 -1.60 -6.35
N HIS A 209 28.68 -0.91 -6.43
CA HIS A 209 28.76 0.55 -6.29
C HIS A 209 27.83 1.31 -7.26
N GLN A 210 27.68 0.81 -8.50
CA GLN A 210 26.73 1.37 -9.47
C GLN A 210 25.28 1.23 -9.01
N SER A 211 24.94 0.13 -8.31
CA SER A 211 23.61 -0.04 -7.71
C SER A 211 23.37 0.98 -6.60
N GLN A 212 24.39 1.36 -5.83
CA GLN A 212 24.24 2.37 -4.77
C GLN A 212 23.91 3.76 -5.34
N LEU A 213 24.60 4.20 -6.39
CA LEU A 213 24.31 5.49 -7.06
C LEU A 213 22.90 5.51 -7.66
N PHE A 214 22.48 4.40 -8.27
CA PHE A 214 21.15 4.27 -8.82
C PHE A 214 20.07 4.28 -7.74
N ASN A 215 20.29 3.55 -6.65
CA ASN A 215 19.38 3.53 -5.50
C ASN A 215 19.27 4.93 -4.85
N ASP A 216 20.37 5.69 -4.72
CA ASP A 216 20.33 7.07 -4.23
C ASP A 216 19.51 7.99 -5.14
N SER A 217 19.65 7.83 -6.46
CA SER A 217 18.87 8.59 -7.45
C SER A 217 17.36 8.28 -7.31
N ILE A 218 17.01 7.02 -7.10
CA ILE A 218 15.62 6.62 -6.82
C ILE A 218 15.14 7.25 -5.53
N ILE A 219 15.90 7.19 -4.43
CA ILE A 219 15.52 7.79 -3.15
C ILE A 219 15.27 9.29 -3.29
N LYS A 220 16.12 9.99 -4.05
CA LYS A 220 15.93 11.40 -4.39
C LYS A 220 14.64 11.63 -5.16
N LEU A 221 14.32 10.78 -6.15
CA LEU A 221 13.05 10.83 -6.87
C LEU A 221 11.84 10.67 -5.92
N ILE A 222 11.81 9.64 -5.07
CA ILE A 222 10.67 9.40 -4.16
C ILE A 222 10.52 10.50 -3.10
N SER A 223 11.64 11.10 -2.68
CA SER A 223 11.67 12.19 -1.69
C SER A 223 11.47 13.58 -2.29
N SER A 224 11.39 13.70 -3.62
CA SER A 224 11.19 14.98 -4.29
C SER A 224 9.73 15.40 -4.39
N ASP A 225 9.49 16.69 -4.39
CA ASP A 225 8.16 17.29 -4.50
C ASP A 225 8.22 18.46 -5.48
N LEU A 226 7.08 18.79 -6.09
CA LEU A 226 7.00 19.89 -7.04
C LEU A 226 6.93 21.23 -6.31
N LYS A 227 7.69 22.21 -6.81
CA LYS A 227 7.63 23.63 -6.46
C LYS A 227 7.47 24.47 -7.72
N LEU A 228 6.68 25.53 -7.62
CA LEU A 228 6.51 26.53 -8.68
C LEU A 228 7.66 27.55 -8.59
N ILE A 229 8.22 27.97 -9.72
CA ILE A 229 9.38 28.90 -9.76
C ILE A 229 8.94 30.37 -9.61
N ASP A 230 7.76 30.73 -10.08
CA ASP A 230 7.23 32.11 -10.06
C ASP A 230 5.74 32.07 -9.72
N GLU A 231 5.36 32.51 -8.51
CA GLU A 231 3.95 32.63 -8.10
C GLU A 231 3.28 33.88 -8.71
N ASP A 232 4.06 34.89 -9.12
CA ASP A 232 3.56 36.22 -9.54
C ASP A 232 3.27 36.36 -11.05
N LYS A 233 3.56 35.35 -11.87
CA LYS A 233 3.23 35.38 -13.31
C LYS A 233 1.81 34.88 -13.54
N THR A 234 0.89 35.82 -13.74
CA THR A 234 -0.51 35.60 -14.15
C THR A 234 -0.67 34.97 -15.54
N ASP A 235 0.42 34.78 -16.31
CA ASP A 235 0.38 34.11 -17.60
C ASP A 235 0.34 32.58 -17.45
N GLU A 236 -0.85 32.01 -17.61
CA GLU A 236 -1.17 30.57 -17.56
C GLU A 236 -0.28 29.69 -18.45
N LYS A 237 0.26 30.22 -19.55
CA LYS A 237 1.11 29.49 -20.51
C LYS A 237 2.59 29.39 -20.13
N LYS A 238 3.03 29.95 -18.99
CA LYS A 238 4.45 30.01 -18.59
C LYS A 238 4.75 29.48 -17.18
N ARG A 239 3.80 28.79 -16.53
CA ARG A 239 4.09 28.17 -15.24
C ARG A 239 5.14 27.08 -15.41
N GLN A 240 6.24 27.26 -14.70
CA GLN A 240 7.39 26.36 -14.71
C GLN A 240 7.58 25.77 -13.33
N TYR A 241 7.84 24.46 -13.28
CA TYR A 241 8.01 23.71 -12.05
C TYR A 241 9.44 23.23 -11.91
N ILE A 242 9.89 23.08 -10.67
CA ILE A 242 11.13 22.39 -10.32
C ILE A 242 10.86 21.26 -9.35
N THR A 243 11.65 20.20 -9.48
CA THR A 243 11.68 19.10 -8.54
C THR A 243 12.59 19.46 -7.38
N HIS A 244 12.04 19.51 -6.17
CA HIS A 244 12.79 19.81 -4.96
C HIS A 244 12.83 18.60 -4.03
N THR A 245 14.03 18.06 -3.81
CA THR A 245 14.25 16.96 -2.86
C THR A 245 14.00 17.40 -1.43
N GLN A 246 13.00 16.81 -0.78
CA GLN A 246 12.67 17.11 0.60
C GLN A 246 13.57 16.30 1.54
N ALA A 247 14.55 16.96 2.15
CA ALA A 247 15.52 16.33 3.05
C ALA A 247 14.88 15.43 4.13
N LYS A 248 13.72 15.84 4.67
CA LYS A 248 12.96 15.06 5.67
C LYS A 248 12.50 13.69 5.17
N PHE A 249 12.17 13.56 3.89
CA PHE A 249 11.78 12.29 3.29
C PHE A 249 13.01 11.52 2.84
N TYR A 250 14.00 12.22 2.27
CA TYR A 250 15.27 11.63 1.86
C TYR A 250 15.90 10.84 3.00
N PHE A 251 16.17 11.47 4.15
CA PHE A 251 16.80 10.77 5.29
C PHE A 251 15.97 9.60 5.83
N LYS A 252 14.64 9.69 5.79
CA LYS A 252 13.77 8.59 6.24
C LYS A 252 13.87 7.39 5.31
N TYR A 253 13.82 7.62 4.00
CA TYR A 253 13.96 6.56 3.00
C TYR A 253 15.39 6.02 2.92
N SER A 254 16.41 6.86 3.09
CA SER A 254 17.81 6.43 3.22
C SER A 254 17.99 5.47 4.39
N ARG A 255 17.33 5.72 5.53
CA ARG A 255 17.36 4.76 6.63
C ARG A 255 16.54 3.50 6.35
N SER A 256 15.46 3.61 5.59
CA SER A 256 14.65 2.45 5.19
C SER A 256 15.40 1.52 4.24
N ILE A 257 16.20 2.05 3.30
CA ILE A 257 17.05 1.20 2.44
C ILE A 257 18.17 0.52 3.24
N GLU A 258 18.77 1.18 4.23
CA GLU A 258 19.77 0.55 5.11
C GLU A 258 19.19 -0.63 5.91
N LYS A 259 17.89 -0.56 6.23
CA LYS A 259 17.14 -1.62 6.90
C LYS A 259 16.58 -2.68 5.95
N TRP A 260 16.68 -2.46 4.63
CA TRP A 260 16.05 -3.30 3.61
C TRP A 260 14.53 -3.34 3.72
N ASP A 261 13.90 -2.23 4.13
CA ASP A 261 12.44 -2.13 4.23
C ASP A 261 11.81 -2.40 2.85
N HIS A 262 10.94 -3.42 2.76
CA HIS A 262 10.38 -3.87 1.47
C HIS A 262 9.67 -2.80 0.65
N GLY A 263 9.16 -1.73 1.26
CA GLY A 263 8.55 -0.63 0.50
C GLY A 263 9.55 0.10 -0.41
N VAL A 264 10.73 0.43 0.10
CA VAL A 264 11.76 1.11 -0.71
C VAL A 264 12.37 0.15 -1.73
N GLU A 265 12.60 -1.11 -1.35
CA GLU A 265 13.08 -2.15 -2.27
C GLU A 265 12.09 -2.43 -3.40
N SER A 266 10.77 -2.42 -3.13
CA SER A 266 9.74 -2.53 -4.16
C SER A 266 9.84 -1.39 -5.18
N CYS A 267 10.06 -0.16 -4.72
CA CYS A 267 10.29 0.98 -5.61
C CYS A 267 11.53 0.78 -6.48
N ILE A 268 12.62 0.25 -5.92
CA ILE A 268 13.85 -0.02 -6.67
C ILE A 268 13.61 -1.06 -7.77
N ILE A 269 12.90 -2.15 -7.44
CA ILE A 269 12.53 -3.19 -8.42
C ILE A 269 11.68 -2.57 -9.54
N LEU A 270 10.64 -1.80 -9.19
CA LEU A 270 9.75 -1.20 -10.17
C LEU A 270 10.47 -0.23 -11.10
N VAL A 271 11.33 0.64 -10.58
CA VAL A 271 12.09 1.58 -11.40
C VAL A 271 13.10 0.83 -12.28
N LYS A 272 13.70 -0.28 -11.82
CA LYS A 272 14.62 -1.07 -12.65
C LYS A 272 13.93 -1.89 -13.73
N SER A 273 12.71 -2.35 -13.46
CA SER A 273 11.98 -3.22 -14.38
C SER A 273 11.12 -2.45 -15.37
N LEU A 274 10.38 -1.43 -14.93
CA LEU A 274 9.40 -0.75 -15.78
C LEU A 274 9.97 0.50 -16.42
N VAL A 275 9.95 0.52 -17.75
CA VAL A 275 10.37 1.68 -18.56
C VAL A 275 9.58 2.94 -18.20
N TYR A 276 8.29 2.76 -17.87
CA TYR A 276 7.41 3.85 -17.43
C TYR A 276 7.99 4.70 -16.28
N PHE A 277 8.67 4.07 -15.33
CA PHE A 277 9.29 4.81 -14.21
C PHE A 277 10.68 5.34 -14.56
N LEU A 278 11.42 4.70 -15.49
CA LEU A 278 12.71 5.21 -15.99
C LEU A 278 12.54 6.49 -16.80
N GLU A 279 11.42 6.63 -17.52
CA GLU A 279 11.05 7.81 -18.30
C GLU A 279 10.59 9.00 -17.43
N THR A 280 10.69 8.91 -16.10
CA THR A 280 10.26 9.99 -15.19
C THR A 280 11.03 11.28 -15.44
N ASP A 281 10.28 12.36 -15.66
CA ASP A 281 10.79 13.73 -15.81
C ASP A 281 11.35 14.25 -14.47
N TYR A 282 12.56 13.80 -14.11
CA TYR A 282 13.26 14.23 -12.91
C TYR A 282 14.44 15.15 -13.26
N GLY A 283 14.32 16.43 -12.90
CA GLY A 283 15.41 17.40 -13.04
C GLY A 283 16.49 17.15 -12.00
N ILE A 284 17.64 16.62 -12.42
CA ILE A 284 18.85 16.57 -11.56
C ILE A 284 19.47 17.97 -11.42
N ASP A 285 19.21 18.86 -12.40
CA ASP A 285 19.71 20.23 -12.46
C ASP A 285 18.54 21.22 -12.52
N GLU A 286 18.66 22.33 -11.80
CA GLU A 286 17.67 23.43 -11.75
C GLU A 286 17.56 24.18 -13.09
N ARG A 287 18.45 23.87 -14.05
CA ARG A 287 18.52 24.51 -15.37
C ARG A 287 17.41 24.10 -16.33
N LYS A 288 16.76 22.94 -16.14
CA LYS A 288 15.62 22.51 -16.96
C LYS A 288 14.34 22.54 -16.12
N PRO A 289 13.59 23.66 -16.14
CA PRO A 289 12.26 23.67 -15.54
C PRO A 289 11.32 22.71 -16.27
N LEU A 290 10.40 22.11 -15.53
CA LEU A 290 9.35 21.25 -16.06
C LEU A 290 8.16 22.09 -16.54
N ASP A 291 7.62 21.73 -17.70
CA ASP A 291 6.30 22.19 -18.12
C ASP A 291 5.18 21.53 -17.28
N ILE A 292 3.92 21.90 -17.54
CA ILE A 292 2.78 21.40 -16.76
C ILE A 292 2.55 19.91 -16.97
N ASP A 293 2.81 19.40 -18.18
CA ASP A 293 2.54 18.00 -18.54
C ASP A 293 3.66 17.09 -18.02
N GLU A 294 4.92 17.53 -18.12
CA GLU A 294 6.10 16.98 -17.43
C GLU A 294 5.86 16.95 -15.91
N ALA A 295 5.39 18.05 -15.31
CA ALA A 295 5.11 18.12 -13.88
C ALA A 295 3.98 17.17 -13.45
N ARG A 296 2.91 17.06 -14.26
CA ARG A 296 1.80 16.14 -14.03
C ARG A 296 2.26 14.68 -14.05
N GLN A 297 3.03 14.29 -15.07
CA GLN A 297 3.55 12.93 -15.20
C GLN A 297 4.58 12.60 -14.12
N PHE A 298 5.44 13.55 -13.79
CA PHE A 298 6.31 13.45 -12.62
C PHE A 298 5.49 13.17 -11.37
N LEU A 299 4.42 13.93 -11.11
CA LEU A 299 3.58 13.77 -9.93
C LEU A 299 2.93 12.37 -9.89
N ILE A 300 2.34 11.89 -10.99
CA ILE A 300 1.73 10.56 -11.06
C ILE A 300 2.75 9.48 -10.67
N ARG A 301 3.90 9.44 -11.36
CA ARG A 301 4.95 8.43 -11.17
C ARG A 301 5.54 8.51 -9.75
N GLN A 302 5.86 9.72 -9.32
CA GLN A 302 6.42 10.01 -8.00
C GLN A 302 5.45 9.61 -6.87
N ARG A 303 4.13 9.84 -7.03
CA ARG A 303 3.12 9.53 -6.01
C ARG A 303 2.88 8.04 -5.86
N ILE A 304 2.90 7.27 -6.95
CA ILE A 304 2.85 5.80 -6.89
C ILE A 304 4.05 5.28 -6.09
N LEU A 305 5.27 5.68 -6.46
CA LEU A 305 6.49 5.25 -5.76
C LEU A 305 6.52 5.74 -4.30
N ARG A 306 6.02 6.94 -4.02
CA ARG A 306 5.92 7.46 -2.64
C ARG A 306 4.90 6.70 -1.80
N ALA A 307 3.76 6.30 -2.37
CA ALA A 307 2.80 5.44 -1.69
C ALA A 307 3.44 4.12 -1.29
N ILE A 308 4.11 3.46 -2.22
CA ILE A 308 4.81 2.20 -1.98
C ILE A 308 5.96 2.39 -0.97
N ALA A 309 6.80 3.42 -1.08
CA ALA A 309 7.88 3.61 -0.10
C ALA A 309 7.35 3.96 1.31
N SER A 310 6.23 4.70 1.40
CA SER A 310 5.68 5.17 2.68
C SER A 310 4.92 4.09 3.44
N HIS A 311 4.33 3.09 2.77
CA HIS A 311 3.51 2.10 3.47
C HIS A 311 4.32 1.27 4.49
N ASN A 312 5.62 1.05 4.28
CA ASN A 312 6.48 0.37 5.25
C ASN A 312 7.30 1.35 6.14
N CYS A 313 7.22 2.67 5.90
CA CYS A 313 8.01 3.65 6.66
C CYS A 313 7.20 4.28 7.80
N ASP A 314 7.27 3.71 9.01
CA ASP A 314 6.54 4.21 10.21
C ASP A 314 6.89 5.66 10.61
N PHE A 315 7.94 6.24 10.03
CA PHE A 315 8.40 7.58 10.35
C PHE A 315 7.73 8.66 9.52
N ILE A 316 7.06 8.28 8.44
CA ILE A 316 6.26 9.17 7.63
C ILE A 316 4.90 9.30 8.31
N TYR A 317 4.52 10.55 8.58
CA TYR A 317 3.24 10.85 9.19
C TYR A 317 2.23 11.20 8.11
N HIS A 318 0.99 10.76 8.31
CA HIS A 318 -0.12 11.05 7.42
C HIS A 318 -1.06 12.07 8.06
N LEU A 319 -1.26 13.19 7.37
CA LEU A 319 -2.11 14.29 7.85
C LEU A 319 -3.52 14.23 7.25
N LYS A 320 -3.66 13.62 6.07
CA LYS A 320 -4.89 13.52 5.28
C LYS A 320 -4.95 12.14 4.63
N LEU A 321 -6.11 11.78 4.07
CA LEU A 321 -6.23 10.59 3.24
C LEU A 321 -5.62 10.85 1.85
N ASP A 322 -4.32 10.59 1.75
CA ASP A 322 -3.60 10.52 0.48
C ASP A 322 -3.43 9.05 0.03
N LEU A 323 -2.94 8.85 -1.19
CA LEU A 323 -2.71 7.51 -1.73
C LEU A 323 -1.80 6.65 -0.82
N SER A 324 -0.80 7.29 -0.19
CA SER A 324 0.11 6.63 0.75
C SER A 324 -0.62 6.13 2.01
N PHE A 325 -1.48 6.97 2.61
CA PHE A 325 -2.25 6.59 3.79
C PHE A 325 -3.34 5.57 3.46
N LEU A 326 -3.96 5.68 2.28
CA LEU A 326 -4.91 4.68 1.78
C LEU A 326 -4.23 3.31 1.67
N LEU A 327 -3.07 3.23 1.01
CA LEU A 327 -2.34 1.97 0.89
C LEU A 327 -1.99 1.39 2.26
N LYS A 328 -1.49 2.26 3.16
CA LYS A 328 -1.15 1.86 4.52
C LYS A 328 -2.37 1.31 5.27
N ILE A 329 -3.48 2.05 5.32
CA ILE A 329 -4.66 1.63 6.09
C ILE A 329 -5.30 0.37 5.52
N ILE A 330 -5.28 0.19 4.20
CA ILE A 330 -5.85 -1.00 3.55
C ILE A 330 -4.97 -2.24 3.76
N ASP A 331 -3.64 -2.10 3.73
CA ASP A 331 -2.71 -3.19 4.09
C ASP A 331 -2.84 -3.57 5.59
N GLU A 332 -2.95 -2.58 6.49
CA GLU A 332 -3.23 -2.84 7.91
C GLU A 332 -4.63 -3.42 8.14
N MET A 333 -5.62 -2.98 7.36
CA MET A 333 -6.94 -3.61 7.38
C MET A 333 -6.73 -5.08 7.07
N GLN A 334 -6.13 -5.44 5.94
CA GLN A 334 -5.86 -6.83 5.52
C GLN A 334 -4.99 -7.67 6.48
N GLU A 335 -4.69 -7.22 7.71
CA GLU A 335 -4.13 -8.08 8.77
C GLU A 335 -5.07 -9.22 9.23
N TRP A 336 -6.37 -9.24 8.89
CA TRP A 336 -7.28 -10.35 9.28
C TRP A 336 -7.03 -11.64 8.49
N GLY A 337 -7.06 -12.78 9.19
CA GLY A 337 -6.93 -14.11 8.59
C GLY A 337 -5.49 -14.49 8.19
N ARG A 338 -4.48 -13.90 8.83
CA ARG A 338 -3.07 -14.30 8.69
C ARG A 338 -2.78 -15.53 9.56
N PRO A 339 -2.62 -16.74 8.99
CA PRO A 339 -2.13 -17.88 9.76
C PRO A 339 -0.67 -17.63 10.18
N LYS A 340 -0.41 -17.60 11.48
CA LYS A 340 0.95 -17.69 12.01
C LYS A 340 1.48 -19.10 11.83
N LEU A 341 2.80 -19.27 11.80
CA LEU A 341 3.39 -20.60 11.84
C LEU A 341 2.96 -21.35 13.13
N ASN A 342 2.80 -20.61 14.23
CA ASN A 342 2.24 -21.14 15.49
C ASN A 342 0.76 -21.56 15.34
N ASP A 343 0.01 -20.96 14.42
CA ASP A 343 -1.39 -21.31 14.14
C ASP A 343 -1.52 -22.61 13.33
N LEU A 344 -0.41 -23.22 12.89
CA LEU A 344 -0.41 -24.60 12.39
C LEU A 344 -0.50 -25.61 13.54
N PHE A 345 -0.12 -25.20 14.76
CA PHE A 345 -0.11 -26.04 15.96
C PHE A 345 -1.31 -25.77 16.88
N ILE A 346 -1.91 -24.58 16.81
CA ILE A 346 -3.13 -24.17 17.54
C ILE A 346 -4.21 -23.87 16.50
N LYS A 347 -5.42 -24.45 16.61
CA LYS A 347 -6.53 -24.09 15.71
C LYS A 347 -6.79 -22.57 15.80
N PRO A 348 -6.61 -21.80 14.72
CA PRO A 348 -6.71 -20.35 14.79
C PRO A 348 -8.16 -19.90 15.05
N PRO A 349 -8.37 -18.77 15.74
CA PRO A 349 -9.67 -18.17 15.85
C PRO A 349 -10.15 -17.70 14.47
N LYS A 350 -11.46 -17.83 14.22
CA LYS A 350 -12.10 -17.22 13.06
C LYS A 350 -12.06 -15.71 13.23
N VAL A 351 -11.47 -15.03 12.25
CA VAL A 351 -11.42 -13.57 12.21
C VAL A 351 -12.46 -13.06 11.22
N ILE A 352 -13.41 -12.27 11.70
CA ILE A 352 -14.42 -11.59 10.89
C ILE A 352 -14.03 -10.11 10.83
N PHE A 353 -13.88 -9.59 9.63
CA PHE A 353 -13.65 -8.17 9.43
C PHE A 353 -14.90 -7.49 8.90
N SER A 354 -15.19 -6.32 9.43
CA SER A 354 -16.34 -5.51 9.04
C SER A 354 -15.99 -4.03 9.05
N ILE A 355 -16.60 -3.30 8.12
CA ILE A 355 -16.43 -1.84 8.02
C ILE A 355 -17.69 -1.15 8.47
N ASP A 356 -17.52 -0.26 9.45
CA ASP A 356 -18.62 0.47 10.07
C ASP A 356 -18.81 1.83 9.40
N GLU A 357 -17.72 2.58 9.19
CA GLU A 357 -17.75 3.88 8.50
C GLU A 357 -16.48 4.13 7.68
N PHE A 358 -16.62 4.58 6.44
CA PHE A 358 -15.49 5.02 5.61
C PHE A 358 -15.95 6.21 4.77
N LYS A 359 -15.71 7.43 5.23
CA LYS A 359 -16.24 8.64 4.58
C LYS A 359 -15.23 9.76 4.49
N ILE A 360 -15.36 10.57 3.45
CA ILE A 360 -14.68 11.84 3.30
C ILE A 360 -15.76 12.88 3.04
N ASP A 361 -15.78 13.92 3.87
CA ASP A 361 -16.69 15.05 3.72
C ASP A 361 -16.15 16.06 2.67
N GLU A 362 -17.01 16.93 2.13
CA GLU A 362 -16.63 17.98 1.15
C GLU A 362 -15.54 18.90 1.70
N SER A 363 -15.49 19.04 3.03
CA SER A 363 -14.45 19.76 3.76
C SER A 363 -13.11 19.00 3.88
N LYS A 364 -12.95 17.87 3.16
CA LYS A 364 -11.82 16.92 3.23
C LYS A 364 -11.60 16.31 4.62
N LYS A 365 -12.65 16.23 5.44
CA LYS A 365 -12.60 15.53 6.73
C LYS A 365 -12.81 14.04 6.50
N SER A 366 -11.83 13.24 6.84
CA SER A 366 -11.86 11.78 6.69
C SER A 366 -12.26 11.11 8.02
N LYS A 367 -13.27 10.24 7.99
CA LYS A 367 -13.65 9.38 9.12
C LYS A 367 -13.57 7.93 8.69
N ILE A 368 -12.76 7.16 9.40
CA ILE A 368 -12.51 5.74 9.14
C ILE A 368 -12.80 4.97 10.42
N GLU A 369 -13.79 4.09 10.40
CA GLU A 369 -14.15 3.18 11.48
C GLU A 369 -14.28 1.75 10.94
N TYR A 370 -13.54 0.83 11.55
CA TYR A 370 -13.62 -0.58 11.22
C TYR A 370 -13.53 -1.46 12.47
N SER A 371 -14.09 -2.67 12.35
CA SER A 371 -14.18 -3.66 13.41
C SER A 371 -13.58 -4.99 12.98
N ILE A 372 -12.67 -5.53 13.81
CA ILE A 372 -12.12 -6.88 13.69
C ILE A 372 -12.68 -7.72 14.85
N ARG A 373 -13.38 -8.82 14.54
CA ARG A 373 -13.95 -9.74 15.54
C ARG A 373 -13.23 -11.08 15.51
N PHE A 374 -12.86 -11.59 16.68
CA PHE A 374 -12.24 -12.90 16.87
C PHE A 374 -13.25 -13.85 17.53
N SER A 375 -13.56 -14.97 16.89
CA SER A 375 -14.52 -15.98 17.37
C SER A 375 -13.96 -17.40 17.23
N LEU A 376 -14.49 -18.37 17.98
CA LEU A 376 -14.13 -19.79 17.85
C LEU A 376 -15.25 -20.55 17.11
N GLU A 377 -14.90 -21.41 16.15
CA GLU A 377 -15.89 -22.18 15.39
C GLU A 377 -16.27 -23.53 16.02
N ASP A 378 -15.33 -24.33 16.58
CA ASP A 378 -15.69 -25.61 17.22
C ASP A 378 -14.53 -26.28 18.00
N VAL A 379 -14.91 -26.95 19.10
CA VAL A 379 -14.14 -27.69 20.14
C VAL A 379 -13.70 -26.82 21.33
N ASN A 380 -14.17 -27.20 22.54
CA ASN A 380 -13.70 -26.71 23.85
C ASN A 380 -12.16 -26.65 23.87
N PRO A 381 -11.54 -25.47 23.66
CA PRO A 381 -10.11 -25.33 23.82
C PRO A 381 -9.78 -25.56 25.29
N SER A 382 -8.54 -25.98 25.59
CA SER A 382 -8.12 -26.00 26.98
C SER A 382 -8.18 -24.57 27.56
N GLU A 383 -8.36 -24.45 28.87
CA GLU A 383 -8.30 -23.15 29.54
C GLU A 383 -6.96 -22.42 29.33
N GLU A 384 -5.92 -23.15 28.95
CA GLU A 384 -4.59 -22.62 28.64
C GLU A 384 -4.56 -21.99 27.23
N ASP A 385 -5.15 -22.67 26.24
CA ASP A 385 -5.26 -22.16 24.86
C ASP A 385 -6.09 -20.86 24.80
N LYS A 386 -7.19 -20.80 25.56
CA LYS A 386 -8.03 -19.59 25.64
C LYS A 386 -7.27 -18.41 26.22
N LYS A 387 -6.49 -18.63 27.29
CA LYS A 387 -5.65 -17.59 27.91
C LYS A 387 -4.59 -17.08 26.93
N GLU A 388 -3.98 -17.98 26.16
CA GLU A 388 -3.01 -17.61 25.13
C GLU A 388 -3.65 -16.80 24.00
N LEU A 389 -4.84 -17.19 23.55
CA LEU A 389 -5.61 -16.44 22.54
C LEU A 389 -5.99 -15.03 23.01
N HIS A 390 -6.52 -14.89 24.23
CA HIS A 390 -6.81 -13.58 24.82
C HIS A 390 -5.56 -12.70 24.92
N LYS A 391 -4.42 -13.29 25.32
CA LYS A 391 -3.13 -12.58 25.35
C LYS A 391 -2.70 -12.12 23.95
N ASN A 392 -2.85 -12.98 22.94
CA ASN A 392 -2.52 -12.67 21.56
C ASN A 392 -3.38 -11.53 20.98
N ILE A 393 -4.69 -11.53 21.26
CA ILE A 393 -5.62 -10.46 20.82
C ILE A 393 -5.25 -9.13 21.47
N LYS A 394 -4.90 -9.16 22.76
CA LYS A 394 -4.45 -7.98 23.48
C LYS A 394 -3.12 -7.43 22.96
N GLU A 395 -2.15 -8.30 22.69
CA GLU A 395 -0.88 -7.92 22.08
C GLU A 395 -1.09 -7.35 20.66
N PHE A 396 -2.00 -7.93 19.88
CA PHE A 396 -2.40 -7.40 18.58
C PHE A 396 -2.96 -5.98 18.70
N PHE A 397 -3.90 -5.74 19.62
CA PHE A 397 -4.42 -4.39 19.88
C PHE A 397 -3.31 -3.41 20.30
N LYS A 398 -2.41 -3.80 21.21
CA LYS A 398 -1.28 -2.96 21.64
C LYS A 398 -0.36 -2.60 20.48
N LYS A 399 -0.03 -3.57 19.61
CA LYS A 399 0.81 -3.37 18.44
C LYS A 399 0.16 -2.36 17.48
N ASN A 400 -1.13 -2.52 17.20
CA ASN A 400 -1.88 -1.61 16.34
C ASN A 400 -1.92 -0.19 16.90
N VAL A 401 -2.20 -0.04 18.20
CA VAL A 401 -2.19 1.28 18.86
C VAL A 401 -0.83 1.95 18.74
N LYS A 402 0.28 1.25 19.04
CA LYS A 402 1.63 1.80 18.92
C LYS A 402 1.94 2.24 17.49
N LYS A 403 1.58 1.42 16.51
CA LYS A 403 1.77 1.70 15.08
C LYS A 403 0.95 2.92 14.63
N TYR A 404 -0.34 2.96 14.98
CA TYR A 404 -1.21 4.08 14.64
C TYR A 404 -0.72 5.39 15.25
N ILE A 405 -0.29 5.39 16.50
CA ILE A 405 0.29 6.59 17.14
C ILE A 405 1.53 7.08 16.39
N MET A 406 2.38 6.16 15.92
CA MET A 406 3.57 6.53 15.15
C MET A 406 3.24 7.16 13.79
N ILE A 407 2.30 6.59 13.03
CA ILE A 407 1.97 7.09 11.68
C ILE A 407 1.03 8.30 11.71
N LEU A 408 0.24 8.46 12.78
CA LEU A 408 -0.73 9.55 12.94
C LEU A 408 -0.22 10.73 13.78
N ARG A 409 1.05 10.68 14.21
CA ARG A 409 1.71 11.78 14.94
C ARG A 409 1.73 13.07 14.11
N SER A 410 1.72 14.21 14.78
CA SER A 410 1.96 15.50 14.14
C SER A 410 3.12 16.21 14.81
N ALA A 411 4.04 16.74 14.00
CA ALA A 411 5.10 17.64 14.45
C ALA A 411 4.87 19.03 13.85
N VAL A 412 5.10 19.17 12.54
CA VAL A 412 4.84 20.38 11.75
C VAL A 412 3.60 20.13 10.89
N GLY A 413 2.67 21.09 10.81
CA GLY A 413 1.40 20.94 10.07
C GLY A 413 0.23 20.42 10.92
N GLY A 414 0.31 20.49 12.25
CA GLY A 414 -0.78 20.08 13.16
C GLY A 414 -2.11 20.80 12.91
N ILE A 415 -2.10 21.98 12.28
CA ILE A 415 -3.29 22.72 11.83
C ILE A 415 -4.08 21.93 10.76
N GLU A 416 -3.41 21.13 9.93
CA GLU A 416 -4.08 20.23 8.99
C GLU A 416 -4.77 19.06 9.69
N ARG A 417 -4.43 18.81 10.96
CA ARG A 417 -5.07 17.82 11.85
C ARG A 417 -5.99 18.47 12.88
N ALA A 418 -6.02 19.80 12.98
CA ALA A 418 -6.96 20.52 13.83
C ALA A 418 -8.40 20.33 13.33
N ASP A 419 -9.37 20.43 14.24
CA ASP A 419 -10.81 20.29 13.97
C ASP A 419 -11.27 18.93 13.44
N ASP A 420 -10.63 17.85 13.91
CA ASP A 420 -11.00 16.45 13.61
C ASP A 420 -11.03 16.12 12.11
N LYS A 421 -10.07 16.66 11.36
CA LYS A 421 -9.95 16.44 9.90
C LYS A 421 -9.62 14.99 9.50
N LEU A 422 -9.05 14.20 10.40
CA LEU A 422 -8.87 12.76 10.17
C LEU A 422 -9.09 12.02 11.48
N VAL A 423 -10.21 11.29 11.56
CA VAL A 423 -10.59 10.46 12.71
C VAL A 423 -10.45 8.99 12.31
N LEU A 424 -9.64 8.27 13.08
CA LEU A 424 -9.50 6.81 12.94
C LEU A 424 -10.04 6.13 14.20
N THR A 425 -11.04 5.27 14.00
CA THR A 425 -11.59 4.40 15.03
C THR A 425 -11.33 2.95 14.68
N VAL A 426 -10.68 2.21 15.58
CA VAL A 426 -10.37 0.79 15.41
C VAL A 426 -11.02 0.03 16.56
N ASN A 427 -11.93 -0.87 16.22
CA ASN A 427 -12.58 -1.76 17.17
C ASN A 427 -11.98 -3.17 17.01
N VAL A 428 -11.51 -3.75 18.11
CA VAL A 428 -11.11 -5.15 18.21
C VAL A 428 -12.05 -5.81 19.21
N ILE A 429 -12.80 -6.80 18.75
CA ILE A 429 -13.82 -7.51 19.54
C ILE A 429 -13.34 -8.95 19.72
N ASP A 430 -13.24 -9.38 20.97
CA ASP A 430 -12.92 -10.74 21.37
C ASP A 430 -14.22 -11.42 21.82
N GLU A 431 -14.69 -12.41 21.05
CA GLU A 431 -15.92 -13.17 21.31
C GLU A 431 -15.61 -14.62 21.76
N ILE A 432 -14.39 -14.90 22.24
CA ILE A 432 -13.94 -16.27 22.59
C ILE A 432 -14.71 -16.84 23.80
N GLU A 433 -15.03 -16.02 24.80
CA GLU A 433 -15.81 -16.43 25.98
C GLU A 433 -16.74 -15.33 26.50
N THR A 434 -16.20 -14.12 26.64
CA THR A 434 -16.95 -12.91 27.00
C THR A 434 -16.64 -11.86 25.96
N GLU A 435 -17.65 -11.09 25.54
CA GLU A 435 -17.45 -10.02 24.57
C GLU A 435 -16.56 -8.93 25.19
N LEU A 436 -15.26 -8.98 24.89
CA LEU A 436 -14.31 -7.95 25.26
C LEU A 436 -14.11 -7.02 24.08
N LYS A 437 -14.48 -5.75 24.24
CA LYS A 437 -14.34 -4.73 23.19
C LYS A 437 -13.20 -3.79 23.52
N TYR A 438 -12.19 -3.77 22.65
CA TYR A 438 -11.07 -2.84 22.64
C TYR A 438 -11.30 -1.81 21.54
N THR A 439 -11.44 -0.55 21.90
CA THR A 439 -11.65 0.55 20.94
C THR A 439 -10.53 1.56 21.08
N PHE A 440 -9.91 1.87 19.95
CA PHE A 440 -8.96 2.96 19.79
C PHE A 440 -9.59 4.05 18.94
N ILE A 441 -9.65 5.27 19.47
CA ILE A 441 -10.12 6.45 18.73
C ILE A 441 -8.98 7.46 18.70
N HIS A 442 -8.57 7.82 17.49
CA HIS A 442 -7.56 8.84 17.25
C HIS A 442 -8.18 10.03 16.53
N ASN A 443 -8.48 11.09 17.28
CA ASN A 443 -8.98 12.35 16.72
C ASN A 443 -7.80 13.26 16.33
N THR A 444 -6.94 13.56 17.30
CA THR A 444 -5.74 14.37 17.12
C THR A 444 -4.59 13.76 17.92
N PRO A 445 -3.31 14.12 17.65
CA PRO A 445 -2.18 13.62 18.43
C PRO A 445 -2.28 13.90 19.93
N GLN A 446 -3.04 14.93 20.33
CA GLN A 446 -3.32 15.27 21.72
C GLN A 446 -4.60 14.61 22.27
N ASN A 447 -5.49 14.12 21.39
CA ASN A 447 -6.78 13.51 21.76
C ASN A 447 -6.84 12.07 21.24
N ILE A 448 -6.24 11.18 22.03
CA ILE A 448 -6.28 9.72 21.83
C ILE A 448 -7.14 9.13 22.95
N ILE A 449 -8.16 8.35 22.59
CA ILE A 449 -9.06 7.71 23.53
C ILE A 449 -8.94 6.20 23.35
N LEU A 450 -8.62 5.51 24.45
CA LEU A 450 -8.65 4.05 24.54
C LEU A 450 -9.83 3.65 25.41
N ILE A 451 -10.68 2.77 24.90
CA ILE A 451 -11.83 2.23 25.63
C ILE A 451 -11.70 0.71 25.66
N ILE A 452 -11.70 0.11 26.84
CA ILE A 452 -11.78 -1.33 27.03
C ILE A 452 -13.03 -1.62 27.86
N ASN A 453 -13.97 -2.40 27.32
CA ASN A 453 -15.25 -2.73 27.97
C ASN A 453 -15.96 -1.49 28.54
N ASN A 454 -16.11 -0.45 27.72
CA ASN A 454 -16.75 0.83 28.07
C ASN A 454 -16.03 1.64 29.16
N LYS A 455 -14.81 1.25 29.58
CA LYS A 455 -13.96 2.03 30.48
C LYS A 455 -12.85 2.73 29.70
N LYS A 456 -12.71 4.05 29.90
CA LYS A 456 -11.59 4.81 29.35
C LYS A 456 -10.30 4.48 30.09
N ILE A 457 -9.23 4.22 29.36
CA ILE A 457 -7.90 3.91 29.89
C ILE A 457 -6.91 4.96 29.40
N ALA A 458 -5.98 5.38 30.26
CA ALA A 458 -4.92 6.30 29.85
C ALA A 458 -3.86 5.56 29.05
N LEU A 459 -3.23 6.23 28.07
CA LEU A 459 -2.19 5.64 27.23
C LEU A 459 -1.03 5.03 28.04
N LYS A 460 -0.69 5.65 29.18
CA LYS A 460 0.39 5.20 30.08
C LYS A 460 0.09 3.85 30.73
N ASP A 461 -1.19 3.54 30.92
CA ASP A 461 -1.64 2.32 31.59
C ASP A 461 -1.82 1.16 30.58
N LEU A 462 -1.61 1.41 29.28
CA LEU A 462 -1.71 0.39 28.22
C LEU A 462 -0.63 -0.69 28.36
N GLU A 463 0.54 -0.39 28.91
CA GLU A 463 1.57 -1.39 29.17
C GLU A 463 1.25 -2.23 30.42
N SER A 464 0.61 -1.62 31.42
CA SER A 464 0.22 -2.23 32.69
C SER A 464 -1.02 -3.10 32.60
N TYR A 465 -1.89 -2.83 31.61
CA TYR A 465 -3.01 -3.69 31.26
C TYR A 465 -2.46 -4.87 30.50
#